data_AF-A0A916DTQ6-F1
#
_entry.id   AF-A0A916DTQ6-F1
#
_cell.length_a   1.000
_cell.length_b   1.000
_cell.length_c   1.000
_cell.angle_alpha   90.00
_cell.angle_beta   90.00
_cell.angle_gamma   90.00
#
_symmetry.space_group_name_H-M   'P 1'
#
loop_
_entity.id
_entity.type
_entity.pdbx_description
1 polymer ?
#
loop_
_entity_poly.entity_id
_entity_poly.type
_entity_poly.pdbx_seq_one_letter_code
_entity_poly.pdbx_strand_id
1 'polypeptide(L)'
;MMNIKEEDFTFDTDGESIQYLKEIVEKMMLEHGILSKEAVGRINKVWLKVGSVKGEGDPIYRESPVYWAYHFYYGKDSFWWVERREENNLPPLKPLPYLK
;
A
#
# COMPACT_ATOMS: atom_id res chain seq x y z
N MET A 1 14.86 -12.70 -4.07
CA MET A 1 13.45 -12.84 -3.64
C MET A 1 13.25 -12.02 -2.38
N MET A 2 12.17 -11.23 -2.30
CA MET A 2 11.80 -10.54 -1.07
C MET A 2 11.37 -11.57 -0.03
N ASN A 3 11.94 -11.50 1.17
CA ASN A 3 11.55 -12.36 2.30
C ASN A 3 10.51 -11.61 3.13
N ILE A 4 9.24 -11.66 2.69
CA ILE A 4 8.08 -11.09 3.39
C ILE A 4 7.21 -12.25 3.87
N LYS A 5 6.78 -12.17 5.12
CA LYS A 5 6.02 -13.19 5.83
C LYS A 5 4.87 -12.57 6.62
N GLU A 6 3.96 -13.41 7.12
CA GLU A 6 2.81 -13.00 7.94
C GLU A 6 3.25 -12.16 9.16
N GLU A 7 4.35 -12.55 9.80
CA GLU A 7 4.92 -11.87 10.98
C GLU A 7 5.39 -10.42 10.73
N ASP A 8 5.54 -10.01 9.47
CA ASP A 8 5.92 -8.63 9.12
C ASP A 8 4.74 -7.65 9.21
N PHE A 9 3.49 -8.15 9.28
CA PHE A 9 2.28 -7.35 9.28
C PHE A 9 1.67 -7.19 10.68
N THR A 10 1.16 -5.99 10.99
CA THR A 10 0.55 -5.69 12.30
C THR A 10 -0.92 -6.07 12.40
N PHE A 11 -1.46 -6.71 11.37
CA PHE A 11 -2.83 -7.21 11.28
C PHE A 11 -2.79 -8.69 10.94
N ASP A 12 -3.89 -9.38 11.23
CA ASP A 12 -4.00 -10.82 11.00
C ASP A 12 -4.10 -11.09 9.49
N THR A 13 -3.26 -11.98 8.96
CA THR A 13 -3.21 -12.34 7.53
C THR A 13 -2.98 -13.84 7.39
N ASP A 14 -3.18 -14.38 6.19
CA ASP A 14 -2.89 -15.78 5.88
C ASP A 14 -1.94 -15.91 4.68
N GLY A 15 -1.49 -17.13 4.42
CA GLY A 15 -0.52 -17.42 3.36
C GLY A 15 -1.01 -17.07 1.96
N GLU A 16 -2.31 -17.11 1.70
CA GLU A 16 -2.90 -16.69 0.41
C GLU A 16 -2.81 -15.17 0.26
N SER A 17 -3.21 -14.44 1.30
CA SER A 17 -3.20 -12.98 1.37
C SER A 17 -1.78 -12.41 1.34
N ILE A 18 -0.78 -13.17 1.80
CA ILE A 18 0.62 -12.79 1.71
C ILE A 18 1.10 -12.60 0.28
N GLN A 19 0.58 -13.36 -0.68
CA GLN A 19 0.97 -13.17 -2.08
C GLN A 19 0.48 -11.82 -2.60
N TYR A 20 -0.76 -11.46 -2.28
CA TYR A 20 -1.33 -10.15 -2.62
C TYR A 20 -0.56 -8.99 -1.96
N LEU A 21 -0.21 -9.13 -0.68
CA LEU A 21 0.60 -8.15 0.05
C LEU A 21 2.01 -8.00 -0.55
N LYS A 22 2.63 -9.11 -0.99
CA LYS A 22 3.93 -9.09 -1.67
C LYS A 22 3.86 -8.32 -2.98
N GLU A 23 2.80 -8.48 -3.75
CA GLU A 23 2.59 -7.75 -5.00
C GLU A 23 2.46 -6.25 -4.75
N ILE A 24 1.73 -5.84 -3.71
CA ILE A 24 1.67 -4.43 -3.30
C ILE A 24 3.07 -3.90 -2.97
N VAL A 25 3.83 -4.62 -2.14
CA VAL A 25 5.18 -4.21 -1.76
C VAL A 25 6.09 -4.10 -2.98
N GLU A 26 6.02 -5.06 -3.90
CA GLU A 26 6.78 -5.03 -5.15
C GLU A 26 6.45 -3.79 -5.99
N LYS A 27 5.16 -3.46 -6.13
CA LYS A 27 4.72 -2.26 -6.85
C LYS A 27 5.23 -0.99 -6.20
N MET A 28 5.18 -0.88 -4.88
CA MET A 28 5.74 0.28 -4.18
C MET A 28 7.25 0.41 -4.41
N MET A 29 7.98 -0.70 -4.39
CA MET A 29 9.43 -0.69 -4.65
C MET A 29 9.74 -0.26 -6.09
N LEU A 30 9.03 -0.82 -7.07
CA LEU A 30 9.26 -0.56 -8.49
C LEU A 30 8.85 0.85 -8.90
N GLU A 31 7.70 1.33 -8.44
CA GLU A 31 7.12 2.60 -8.91
C GLU A 31 7.54 3.81 -8.09
N HIS A 32 7.99 3.60 -6.84
CA HIS A 32 8.35 4.69 -5.94
C HIS A 32 9.79 4.61 -5.42
N GLY A 33 10.54 3.53 -5.74
CA GLY A 33 11.95 3.41 -5.40
C GLY A 33 12.24 3.23 -3.90
N ILE A 34 11.24 2.86 -3.11
CA ILE A 34 11.40 2.62 -1.67
C ILE A 34 11.85 1.18 -1.38
N LEU A 35 12.32 0.93 -0.16
CA LEU A 35 12.70 -0.41 0.30
C LEU A 35 11.48 -1.21 0.77
N SER A 36 11.54 -2.55 0.69
CA SER A 36 10.48 -3.44 1.19
C SER A 36 10.09 -3.15 2.65
N LYS A 37 11.08 -2.87 3.51
CA LYS A 37 10.83 -2.50 4.92
C LYS A 37 9.98 -1.24 5.06
N GLU A 38 10.20 -0.24 4.21
CA GLU A 38 9.38 0.97 4.21
C GLU A 38 7.99 0.69 3.65
N ALA A 39 7.89 -0.08 2.56
CA ALA A 39 6.60 -0.48 1.98
C ALA A 39 5.72 -1.21 3.02
N VAL A 40 6.26 -2.22 3.69
CA VAL A 40 5.58 -2.95 4.78
C VAL A 40 5.17 -1.99 5.90
N GLY A 41 6.07 -1.09 6.31
CA GLY A 41 5.75 -0.10 7.34
C GLY A 41 4.61 0.85 6.96
N ARG A 42 4.53 1.25 5.68
CA ARG A 42 3.43 2.07 5.15
C ARG A 42 2.11 1.30 5.14
N ILE A 43 2.13 0.03 4.71
CA ILE A 43 0.96 -0.86 4.76
C ILE A 43 0.45 -0.98 6.20
N ASN A 44 1.33 -1.35 7.13
CA ASN A 44 1.01 -1.49 8.56
C ASN A 44 0.42 -0.20 9.14
N LYS A 45 0.97 0.96 8.79
CA LYS A 45 0.46 2.26 9.27
C LYS A 45 -0.97 2.53 8.81
N VAL A 46 -1.29 2.23 7.55
CA VAL A 46 -2.62 2.51 6.98
C VAL A 46 -3.64 1.46 7.42
N TRP A 47 -3.25 0.20 7.52
CA TRP A 47 -4.13 -0.91 7.88
C TRP A 47 -4.06 -1.34 9.35
N LEU A 48 -3.43 -0.55 10.22
CA LEU A 48 -3.34 -0.81 11.65
C LEU A 48 -4.71 -1.10 12.31
N LYS A 49 -5.78 -0.48 11.79
CA LYS A 49 -7.15 -0.60 12.33
C LYS A 49 -8.04 -1.59 11.58
N VAL A 50 -7.55 -2.19 10.49
CA VAL A 50 -8.33 -3.13 9.67
C VAL A 50 -8.53 -4.46 10.40
N GLY A 51 -7.61 -4.84 11.29
CA GLY A 51 -7.72 -6.02 12.14
C GLY A 51 -7.30 -7.31 11.43
N SER A 52 -7.86 -7.59 10.25
CA SER A 52 -7.51 -8.76 9.43
C SER A 52 -7.59 -8.49 7.93
N VAL A 53 -6.73 -9.16 7.17
CA VAL A 53 -6.67 -9.19 5.70
C VAL A 53 -6.58 -10.67 5.31
N LYS A 54 -7.72 -11.30 5.01
CA LYS A 54 -7.80 -12.76 4.80
C LYS A 54 -8.78 -13.16 3.70
N GLY A 55 -8.28 -13.90 2.72
CA GLY A 55 -9.06 -14.54 1.65
C GLY A 55 -9.75 -13.55 0.69
N GLU A 56 -10.07 -14.01 -0.53
CA GLU A 56 -10.59 -13.16 -1.62
C GLU A 56 -11.93 -12.46 -1.33
N GLY A 57 -12.66 -12.87 -0.29
CA GLY A 57 -13.91 -12.24 0.14
C GLY A 57 -13.73 -10.91 0.88
N ASP A 58 -12.50 -10.57 1.28
CA ASP A 58 -12.21 -9.33 1.98
C ASP A 58 -12.37 -8.10 1.04
N PRO A 59 -13.05 -7.01 1.46
CA PRO A 59 -13.23 -5.82 0.65
C PRO A 59 -11.95 -5.23 0.04
N ILE A 60 -10.77 -5.48 0.63
CA ILE A 60 -9.50 -4.99 0.06
C ILE A 60 -9.22 -5.56 -1.34
N TYR A 61 -9.71 -6.76 -1.66
CA TYR A 61 -9.45 -7.44 -2.94
C TYR A 61 -10.24 -6.85 -4.10
N ARG A 62 -11.16 -5.92 -3.83
CA ARG A 62 -11.87 -5.17 -4.87
C ARG A 62 -10.96 -4.23 -5.65
N GLU A 63 -9.82 -3.87 -5.05
CA GLU A 63 -8.83 -3.01 -5.66
C GLU A 63 -7.58 -3.80 -6.08
N SER A 64 -6.82 -3.25 -7.02
CA SER A 64 -5.60 -3.89 -7.49
C SER A 64 -4.40 -3.63 -6.54
N PRO A 65 -3.35 -4.47 -6.58
CA PRO A 65 -2.11 -4.20 -5.86
C PRO A 65 -1.48 -2.82 -6.22
N VAL A 66 -1.63 -2.40 -7.47
CA VAL A 66 -1.17 -1.07 -7.94
C VAL A 66 -1.96 0.04 -7.26
N TYR A 67 -3.29 -0.08 -7.18
CA TYR A 67 -4.12 0.90 -6.48
C TYR A 67 -3.64 1.08 -5.03
N TRP A 68 -3.44 -0.04 -4.32
CA TRP A 68 -2.99 0.00 -2.93
C TRP A 68 -1.58 0.56 -2.79
N ALA A 69 -0.66 0.26 -3.71
CA ALA A 69 0.69 0.82 -3.68
C ALA A 69 0.68 2.36 -3.68
N TYR A 70 -0.11 2.98 -4.57
CA TYR A 70 -0.28 4.43 -4.59
C TYR A 70 -1.02 4.94 -3.35
N HIS A 71 -2.05 4.20 -2.91
CA HIS A 71 -2.80 4.55 -1.71
C HIS A 71 -1.90 4.61 -0.47
N PHE A 72 -1.01 3.64 -0.28
CA PHE A 72 -0.07 3.59 0.84
C PHE A 72 1.08 4.59 0.71
N TYR A 73 1.48 4.91 -0.52
CA TYR A 73 2.59 5.83 -0.74
C TYR A 73 2.17 7.30 -0.64
N TYR A 74 1.06 7.68 -1.26
CA TYR A 74 0.59 9.07 -1.31
C TYR A 74 -0.53 9.39 -0.30
N GLY A 75 -1.29 8.40 0.14
CA GLY A 75 -2.48 8.59 0.98
C GLY A 75 -3.70 9.05 0.18
N LYS A 76 -4.91 8.71 0.66
CA LYS A 76 -6.18 9.03 -0.03
C LYS A 76 -6.38 10.53 -0.27
N ASP A 77 -6.04 11.37 0.70
CA ASP A 77 -6.26 12.82 0.64
C ASP A 77 -5.35 13.54 -0.35
N SER A 78 -4.40 12.82 -0.95
CA SER A 78 -3.56 13.35 -2.04
C SER A 78 -4.27 13.33 -3.40
N PHE A 79 -5.41 12.65 -3.53
CA PHE A 79 -6.13 12.46 -4.80
C PHE A 79 -5.22 11.91 -5.91
N TRP A 80 -4.31 11.01 -5.57
CA TRP A 80 -3.27 10.50 -6.50
C TRP A 80 -3.84 9.92 -7.81
N TRP A 81 -5.11 9.53 -7.84
CA TRP A 81 -5.82 9.04 -9.02
C TRP A 81 -6.32 10.14 -9.98
N VAL A 82 -6.22 11.42 -9.59
CA VAL A 82 -6.65 12.54 -10.44
C VAL A 82 -5.56 12.86 -11.45
N GLU A 83 -5.89 12.67 -12.72
CA GLU A 83 -5.09 13.14 -13.85
C GLU A 83 -5.21 14.66 -14.01
N ARG A 84 -4.27 15.29 -14.74
CA ARG A 84 -4.28 16.73 -15.02
C ARG A 84 -4.52 17.58 -13.76
N ARG A 85 -3.75 17.27 -12.72
CA ARG A 85 -3.89 17.87 -11.38
C ARG A 85 -3.87 19.39 -11.40
N GLU A 86 -3.01 19.98 -12.22
CA GLU A 86 -2.89 21.43 -12.38
C GLU A 86 -4.20 22.06 -12.91
N GLU A 87 -4.86 21.42 -13.87
CA GLU A 87 -6.17 21.87 -14.39
C GLU A 87 -7.28 21.79 -13.31
N ASN A 88 -7.11 20.90 -12.34
CA ASN A 88 -8.01 20.71 -11.20
C ASN A 88 -7.62 21.52 -9.96
N ASN A 89 -6.67 22.46 -10.07
CA ASN A 89 -6.14 23.25 -8.94
C ASN A 89 -5.59 22.39 -7.77
N LEU A 90 -5.11 21.18 -8.07
CA LEU A 90 -4.49 20.31 -7.08
C LEU A 90 -2.97 20.54 -7.02
N PRO A 91 -2.36 20.49 -5.82
CA PRO A 91 -0.92 20.61 -5.70
C PRO A 91 -0.19 19.43 -6.35
N PRO A 92 1.11 19.59 -6.67
CA PRO A 92 1.96 18.49 -7.08
C PRO A 92 1.88 17.34 -6.09
N LEU A 93 1.89 16.12 -6.61
CA LEU A 93 1.78 14.93 -5.80
C LEU A 93 3.02 14.79 -4.90
N LYS A 94 2.79 14.57 -3.61
CA LYS A 94 3.85 14.42 -2.61
C LYS A 94 3.65 13.12 -1.84
N PRO A 95 4.72 12.35 -1.60
CA PRO A 95 4.62 11.14 -0.79
C PRO A 95 4.15 11.46 0.62
N LEU A 96 3.33 10.58 1.19
CA LEU A 96 2.97 10.63 2.59
C LEU A 96 4.25 10.50 3.44
N PRO A 97 4.48 11.35 4.44
CA PRO A 97 5.65 11.24 5.31
C PRO A 97 5.72 9.87 5.99
N TYR A 98 6.87 9.21 5.84
CA TYR A 98 7.21 7.97 6.54
C TYR A 98 8.30 8.27 7.56
N LEU A 99 7.89 8.30 8.84
CA LEU A 99 8.78 8.40 9.98
C LEU A 99 8.96 6.98 10.53
N LYS A 100 10.22 6.55 10.63
CA LYS A 100 10.61 5.23 11.14
C LYS A 100 10.41 5.12 12.64
#